data_AF-A0A7C2FIE8-F1
#
_entry.id   AF-A0A7C2FIE8-F1
#
_cell.length_a   1.000
_cell.length_b   1.000
_cell.length_c   1.000
_cell.angle_alpha   90.00
_cell.angle_beta   90.00
_cell.angle_gamma   90.00
#
_symmetry.space_group_name_H-M   'P 1'
#
loop_
_entity.id
_entity.type
_entity.pdbx_description
1 polymer ?
#
loop_
_entity_poly.entity_id
_entity_poly.type
_entity_poly.pdbx_seq_one_letter_code
_entity_poly.pdbx_strand_id
1 'polypeptide(L)'
;MREIGEIYRGKNYDIYFEWSDDRIYCSELVWKIYEQAAGIEIGSLTKLKNFDLSHPVVKEKMKERYGDNPPLDEDVIAPASIFNSDLLYTVRSE
;
A
#
# COMPACT_ATOMS: atom_id res chain seq x y z
N MET A 1 -14.41 5.59 -10.51
CA MET A 1 -13.84 4.49 -9.69
C MET A 1 -13.79 3.17 -10.45
N ARG A 2 -14.92 2.60 -10.90
CA ARG A 2 -14.91 1.31 -11.64
C ARG A 2 -13.99 1.31 -12.85
N GLU A 3 -14.09 2.32 -13.72
CA GLU A 3 -13.27 2.44 -14.94
C GLU A 3 -11.77 2.48 -14.63
N ILE A 4 -11.35 3.25 -13.62
CA ILE A 4 -9.95 3.27 -13.17
C ILE A 4 -9.53 1.89 -12.64
N GLY A 5 -10.37 1.21 -11.86
CA GLY A 5 -10.08 -0.14 -11.37
C GLY A 5 -9.86 -1.16 -12.48
N GLU A 6 -10.55 -1.03 -13.62
CA GLU A 6 -10.34 -1.91 -14.79
C GLU A 6 -8.93 -1.78 -15.39
N ILE A 7 -8.28 -0.62 -15.29
CA ILE A 7 -6.91 -0.40 -15.78
C ILE A 7 -5.90 -1.28 -15.02
N TYR A 8 -6.19 -1.58 -13.75
CA TYR A 8 -5.35 -2.43 -12.90
C TYR A 8 -5.71 -3.91 -12.98
N ARG A 9 -6.77 -4.29 -13.71
CA ARG A 9 -7.20 -5.68 -13.83
C ARG A 9 -6.12 -6.52 -14.51
N GLY A 10 -5.78 -7.64 -13.89
CA GLY A 10 -4.80 -8.59 -14.42
C GLY A 10 -3.35 -8.21 -14.17
N LYS A 11 -3.07 -7.09 -13.47
CA LYS A 11 -1.71 -6.79 -13.01
C LYS A 11 -1.25 -7.83 -11.99
N ASN A 12 0.04 -8.15 -12.04
CA ASN A 12 0.65 -9.07 -11.10
C ASN A 12 0.70 -8.44 -9.71
N TYR A 13 0.62 -9.30 -8.69
CA TYR A 13 0.73 -8.86 -7.31
C TYR A 13 2.14 -8.35 -7.02
N ASP A 14 2.22 -7.19 -6.38
CA ASP A 14 3.49 -6.65 -5.95
C ASP A 14 3.88 -7.16 -4.55
N ILE A 15 4.84 -8.08 -4.52
CA ILE A 15 5.42 -8.53 -3.26
C ILE A 15 6.50 -7.57 -2.75
N TYR A 16 7.04 -6.66 -3.57
CA TYR A 16 8.12 -5.76 -3.19
C TYR A 16 7.62 -4.41 -2.68
N PHE A 17 6.31 -4.14 -2.77
CA PHE A 17 5.69 -2.90 -2.30
C PHE A 17 6.34 -1.64 -2.90
N GLU A 18 6.69 -1.71 -4.18
CA GLU A 18 7.24 -0.62 -4.97
C GLU A 18 6.12 0.38 -5.33
N TRP A 19 6.41 1.67 -5.32
CA TRP A 19 5.43 2.69 -5.71
C TRP A 19 5.48 2.93 -7.23
N SER A 20 5.08 1.91 -7.99
CA SER A 20 5.07 1.93 -9.47
C SER A 20 3.73 1.42 -10.01
N ASP A 21 3.51 1.51 -11.33
CA ASP A 21 2.32 0.93 -11.95
C ASP A 21 2.58 -0.44 -12.61
N ASP A 22 3.78 -1.02 -12.47
CA ASP A 22 4.13 -2.28 -13.14
C ASP A 22 3.48 -3.51 -12.46
N ARG A 23 3.39 -3.47 -11.14
CA ARG A 23 2.71 -4.43 -10.28
C ARG A 23 1.83 -3.66 -9.30
N ILE A 24 0.96 -4.35 -8.57
CA ILE A 24 0.07 -3.68 -7.62
C ILE A 24 -0.14 -4.51 -6.36
N TYR A 25 -0.07 -3.89 -5.18
CA TYR A 25 -0.47 -4.53 -3.92
C TYR A 25 -1.82 -4.00 -3.41
N CYS A 26 -2.36 -4.66 -2.39
CA CYS A 26 -3.77 -4.52 -2.01
C CYS A 26 -4.18 -3.10 -1.64
N SER A 27 -3.45 -2.43 -0.75
CA SER A 27 -3.78 -1.07 -0.31
C SER A 27 -3.40 0.00 -1.34
N GLU A 28 -2.33 -0.20 -2.11
CA GLU A 28 -1.97 0.67 -3.23
C GLU A 28 -3.08 0.75 -4.27
N LEU A 29 -3.64 -0.40 -4.66
CA LEU A 29 -4.75 -0.46 -5.60
C LEU A 29 -5.93 0.42 -5.15
N VAL A 30 -6.33 0.30 -3.89
CA VAL A 30 -7.46 1.06 -3.34
C VAL A 30 -7.11 2.54 -3.32
N TRP A 31 -5.93 2.91 -2.82
CA TRP A 31 -5.49 4.30 -2.73
C TRP A 31 -5.44 4.97 -4.12
N LYS A 32 -4.79 4.34 -5.10
CA LYS A 32 -4.68 4.86 -6.48
C LYS A 32 -6.03 5.01 -7.17
N ILE A 33 -6.99 4.10 -6.94
CA ILE A 33 -8.34 4.24 -7.51
C ILE A 33 -9.05 5.49 -6.97
N TYR A 34 -8.93 5.77 -5.67
CA TYR A 34 -9.55 6.96 -5.07
C TYR A 34 -8.86 8.25 -5.54
N GLU A 35 -7.54 8.27 -5.57
CA GLU A 35 -6.76 9.41 -6.03
C GLU A 35 -7.07 9.73 -7.50
N GLN A 36 -6.94 8.75 -8.40
CA GLN A 36 -7.12 9.00 -9.83
C GLN A 36 -8.58 9.24 -10.24
N ALA A 37 -9.55 8.59 -9.57
CA ALA A 37 -10.96 8.71 -9.95
C ALA A 37 -11.69 9.87 -9.29
N ALA A 38 -11.21 10.35 -8.15
CA ALA A 38 -11.91 11.35 -7.34
C ALA A 38 -11.01 12.48 -6.81
N GLY A 39 -9.69 12.41 -7.02
CA GLY A 39 -8.74 13.37 -6.46
C GLY A 39 -8.64 13.29 -4.93
N ILE A 40 -8.90 12.10 -4.35
CA ILE A 40 -8.95 11.91 -2.89
C ILE A 40 -7.81 11.02 -2.44
N GLU A 41 -6.95 11.54 -1.57
CA GLU A 41 -5.95 10.76 -0.83
C GLU A 41 -6.59 10.12 0.40
N ILE A 42 -7.04 8.86 0.27
CA ILE A 42 -7.68 8.11 1.36
C ILE A 42 -6.66 7.50 2.32
N GLY A 43 -5.98 8.34 3.08
CA GLY A 43 -4.89 7.96 3.98
C GLY A 43 -3.53 8.42 3.45
N SER A 44 -2.54 8.43 4.33
CA SER A 44 -1.25 9.07 4.08
C SER A 44 -0.19 8.05 3.64
N LEU A 45 0.53 8.40 2.57
CA LEU A 45 1.76 7.70 2.21
C LEU A 45 2.82 7.91 3.28
N THR A 46 3.62 6.87 3.54
CA THR A 46 4.77 6.95 4.43
C THR A 46 5.94 6.18 3.84
N LYS A 47 7.14 6.47 4.31
CA LYS A 47 8.35 5.76 3.89
C LYS A 47 8.41 4.38 4.55
N LEU A 48 8.89 3.37 3.82
CA LEU A 48 9.07 2.02 4.35
C LEU A 48 9.85 1.99 5.68
N LYS A 49 10.87 2.84 5.82
CA LYS A 49 11.65 2.98 7.07
C LYS A 49 10.87 3.49 8.28
N ASN A 50 9.71 4.12 8.08
CA ASN A 50 8.90 4.68 9.16
C ASN A 50 7.99 3.61 9.80
N PHE A 51 7.86 2.42 9.21
CA PHE A 51 7.18 1.30 9.84
C PHE A 51 8.03 0.67 10.95
N ASP A 52 7.37 -0.03 11.88
CA ASP A 52 8.09 -0.82 12.86
C ASP A 52 8.67 -2.10 12.22
N LEU A 53 9.94 -2.00 11.83
CA LEU A 53 10.72 -3.12 11.28
C LEU A 53 11.56 -3.82 12.37
N SER A 54 11.35 -3.51 13.66
CA SER A 54 12.21 -3.98 14.73
C SER A 54 11.96 -5.44 15.13
N HIS A 55 10.72 -5.90 14.94
CA HIS A 55 10.27 -7.24 15.36
C HIS A 55 11.04 -8.35 14.58
N PRO A 56 11.53 -9.42 15.26
CA PRO A 56 12.36 -10.45 14.61
C PRO A 56 11.73 -11.07 13.36
N VAL A 57 10.43 -11.38 13.42
CA VAL A 57 9.67 -11.94 12.29
C VAL A 57 9.62 -10.98 11.10
N VAL A 58 9.50 -9.67 11.36
CA VAL A 58 9.50 -8.65 10.31
C VAL A 58 10.88 -8.53 9.69
N LYS A 59 11.95 -8.51 10.50
CA LYS A 59 13.33 -8.49 9.99
C LYS A 59 13.65 -9.68 9.11
N GLU A 60 13.23 -10.88 9.51
CA GLU A 60 13.41 -12.09 8.71
C GLU A 60 12.70 -11.97 7.35
N LYS A 61 11.44 -11.52 7.35
CA LYS A 61 10.68 -11.30 6.12
C LYS A 61 11.25 -10.18 5.24
N MET A 62 11.76 -9.10 5.83
CA MET A 62 12.45 -8.04 5.11
C MET A 62 13.71 -8.58 4.41
N LYS A 63 14.49 -9.42 5.09
CA LYS A 63 15.69 -10.04 4.51
C LYS A 63 15.35 -11.07 3.43
N GLU A 64 14.35 -11.92 3.63
CA GLU A 64 13.88 -12.88 2.63
C GLU A 64 13.47 -12.16 1.33
N ARG A 65 12.83 -11.01 1.47
CA ARG A 65 12.25 -10.25 0.36
C ARG A 65 13.23 -9.33 -0.34
N TYR A 66 14.01 -8.57 0.41
CA TYR A 66 14.86 -7.50 -0.14
C TYR A 66 16.35 -7.78 0.00
N GLY A 67 16.74 -8.90 0.60
CA GLY A 67 18.14 -9.19 0.92
C GLY A 67 18.72 -8.13 1.85
N ASP A 68 19.91 -7.63 1.49
CA ASP A 68 20.65 -6.67 2.30
C ASP A 68 20.35 -5.20 1.95
N ASN A 69 19.55 -4.94 0.90
CA ASN A 69 19.27 -3.59 0.38
C ASN A 69 17.76 -3.29 0.29
N PRO A 70 17.04 -3.20 1.43
CA PRO A 70 15.63 -2.82 1.43
C PRO A 70 15.44 -1.37 0.93
N PRO A 71 14.37 -1.10 0.15
CA PRO A 71 14.09 0.24 -0.38
C PRO A 71 13.45 1.12 0.71
N LEU A 72 14.25 1.52 1.69
CA LEU A 72 13.79 2.20 2.92
C LEU A 72 13.09 3.55 2.67
N ASP A 73 13.39 4.20 1.54
CA ASP A 73 12.82 5.48 1.13
C ASP A 73 11.65 5.34 0.13
N GLU A 74 11.19 4.11 -0.13
CA GLU A 74 10.01 3.84 -0.97
C GLU A 74 8.73 4.33 -0.30
N ASP A 75 7.83 4.90 -1.09
CA ASP A 75 6.50 5.28 -0.62
C ASP A 75 5.59 4.06 -0.52
N VAL A 76 4.96 3.90 0.63
CA VAL A 76 4.09 2.76 0.92
C VAL A 76 2.80 3.25 1.59
N ILE A 77 1.66 2.70 1.15
CA ILE A 77 0.37 2.88 1.82
C ILE A 77 -0.01 1.59 2.53
N ALA A 78 -0.15 1.63 3.86
CA ALA A 78 -0.60 0.47 4.62
C ALA A 78 -2.14 0.37 4.64
N PRO A 79 -2.72 -0.85 4.71
CA PRO A 79 -4.17 -1.01 4.88
C PRO A 79 -4.73 -0.24 6.08
N ALA A 80 -3.97 -0.23 7.19
CA ALA A 80 -4.34 0.52 8.39
C ALA A 80 -4.39 2.04 8.16
N SER A 81 -3.56 2.58 7.26
CA SER A 81 -3.61 4.01 6.94
C SER A 81 -4.87 4.39 6.19
N ILE A 82 -5.38 3.50 5.33
CA ILE A 82 -6.66 3.71 4.65
C ILE A 82 -7.79 3.59 5.67
N PHE A 83 -7.77 2.53 6.48
CA PHE A 83 -8.80 2.27 7.49
C PHE A 83 -8.97 3.42 8.48
N ASN A 84 -7.86 4.03 8.92
CA ASN A 84 -7.85 5.15 9.88
C ASN A 84 -8.04 6.53 9.22
N SER A 85 -8.37 6.60 7.93
CA SER A 85 -8.61 7.88 7.26
C SER A 85 -9.80 8.63 7.88
N ASP A 86 -9.63 9.93 8.17
CA ASP A 86 -10.69 10.81 8.69
C ASP A 86 -11.86 10.99 7.70
N LEU A 87 -11.70 10.56 6.44
CA LEU A 87 -12.73 10.59 5.42
C LEU A 87 -13.68 9.39 5.49
N LEU A 88 -13.37 8.39 6.32
CA LEU A 88 -14.13 7.14 6.41
C LEU A 88 -14.82 7.01 7.76
N TYR A 89 -15.89 6.23 7.77
CA TYR A 89 -16.57 5.78 8.99
C TYR A 89 -17.01 4.33 8.83
N THR A 90 -17.06 3.59 9.93
CA THR A 90 -17.47 2.18 9.93
C THR A 90 -18.97 2.05 9.68
N VAL A 91 -19.34 1.41 8.57
CA VAL A 91 -20.75 1.11 8.24
C VAL A 91 -21.20 -0.28 8.70
N ARG A 92 -20.26 -1.18 8.99
CA ARG A 92 -20.47 -2.53 9.51
C ARG A 92 -19.23 -3.01 10.26
N SER A 93 -19.43 -3.65 11.40
CA SER A 93 -18.43 -4.42 12.14
C SER A 93 -19.08 -5.74 12.56
N GLU A 94 -18.36 -6.84 12.40
CA GLU A 94 -18.78 -8.17 12.89
C GLU A 94 -18.23 -8.44 14.29
#